data_AF-A0AA87QIB6-F1
#
_entry.id   AF-A0AA87QIB6-F1
#
_cell.length_a   1.000
_cell.length_b   1.000
_cell.length_c   1.000
_cell.angle_alpha   90.00
_cell.angle_beta   90.00
_cell.angle_gamma   90.00
#
_symmetry.space_group_name_H-M   'P 1'
#
loop_
_entity.id
_entity.type
_entity.pdbx_description
1 polymer ?
#
loop_
_entity_poly.entity_id
_entity_poly.type
_entity_poly.pdbx_seq_one_letter_code
_entity_poly.pdbx_strand_id
1 'polypeptide(L)'
;MTYKELTIADVLNDPLIRQVMRADQVSLTGMTNLLQDAAHRLKSAKTLRGKAEIGLPSGMNPIVANVACNDAWRPHQSCGR
;
A
#
# COMPACT_ATOMS: atom_id res chain seq x y z
N MET A 1 23.71 0.00 0.16
CA MET A 1 22.67 0.46 -0.79
C MET A 1 21.55 1.08 0.04
N THR A 2 21.46 2.40 0.08
CA THR A 2 20.36 3.08 0.78
C THR A 2 19.15 3.09 -0.15
N TYR A 3 18.04 2.52 0.31
CA TYR A 3 16.79 2.58 -0.45
C TYR A 3 16.26 4.01 -0.40
N LYS A 4 16.13 4.65 -1.56
CA LYS A 4 15.49 5.96 -1.66
C LYS A 4 13.98 5.76 -1.67
N GLU A 5 13.27 6.37 -0.72
CA GLU A 5 11.81 6.34 -0.72
C GLU A 5 11.30 7.08 -1.97
N LEU A 6 10.40 6.43 -2.71
CA LEU A 6 9.74 7.02 -3.86
C LEU A 6 8.64 7.97 -3.39
N THR A 7 8.57 9.14 -3.99
CA THR A 7 7.48 10.09 -3.75
C THR A 7 6.29 9.76 -4.64
N ILE A 8 5.09 10.25 -4.27
CA ILE A 8 3.90 10.15 -5.11
C ILE A 8 4.15 10.78 -6.49
N ALA A 9 4.91 11.88 -6.54
CA ALA A 9 5.25 12.55 -7.79
C ALA A 9 6.16 11.68 -8.68
N ASP A 10 7.09 10.91 -8.11
CA ASP A 10 7.94 9.99 -8.87
C ASP A 10 7.07 8.91 -9.53
N VAL A 11 6.12 8.34 -8.79
CA VAL A 11 5.18 7.33 -9.29
C VAL A 11 4.30 7.88 -10.40
N LEU A 12 3.70 9.06 -10.20
CA LEU A 12 2.78 9.65 -11.18
C LEU A 12 3.48 10.17 -12.43
N ASN A 13 4.77 10.49 -12.38
CA ASN A 13 5.54 10.95 -13.54
C ASN A 13 6.29 9.84 -14.25
N ASP A 14 6.30 8.62 -13.71
CA ASP A 14 6.91 7.48 -14.36
C ASP A 14 6.15 7.11 -15.66
N PRO A 15 6.85 7.02 -16.81
CA PRO A 15 6.22 6.76 -18.09
C PRO A 15 5.62 5.35 -18.20
N LEU A 16 6.25 4.35 -17.56
CA LEU A 16 5.76 2.97 -17.54
C LEU A 16 4.51 2.86 -16.65
N ILE A 17 4.51 3.52 -15.49
CA ILE A 17 3.35 3.55 -14.60
C ILE A 17 2.17 4.22 -15.32
N ARG A 18 2.40 5.35 -16.01
CA ARG A 18 1.36 5.99 -16.83
C ARG A 18 0.85 5.09 -17.96
N GLN A 19 1.72 4.26 -18.55
CA GLN A 19 1.31 3.31 -19.58
C GLN A 19 0.39 2.24 -19.01
N VAL A 20 0.74 1.65 -17.86
CA VAL A 20 -0.10 0.66 -17.16
C VAL A 20 -1.43 1.28 -16.74
N MET A 21 -1.43 2.49 -16.16
CA MET A 21 -2.66 3.20 -15.80
C MET A 21 -3.59 3.39 -17.00
N ARG A 22 -3.04 3.71 -18.18
CA ARG A 22 -3.85 3.84 -19.41
C ARG A 22 -4.42 2.50 -19.86
N ALA A 23 -3.65 1.42 -19.76
CA ALA A 23 -4.13 0.07 -20.06
C ALA A 23 -5.29 -0.32 -19.12
N ASP A 24 -5.20 0.08 -17.86
CA ASP A 24 -6.19 -0.22 -16.81
C ASP A 24 -7.33 0.82 -16.73
N GLN A 25 -7.37 1.80 -17.64
CA GLN A 25 -8.35 2.91 -17.64
C GLN A 25 -8.41 3.71 -16.34
N VAL A 26 -7.30 3.78 -15.61
CA VAL A 26 -7.19 4.54 -14.36
C VAL A 26 -6.81 5.98 -14.69
N SER A 27 -7.65 6.92 -14.24
CA SER A 27 -7.34 8.35 -14.38
C SER A 27 -6.18 8.77 -13.46
N LEU A 28 -5.43 9.79 -13.88
CA LEU A 28 -4.35 10.35 -13.08
C LEU A 28 -4.85 10.85 -11.72
N THR A 29 -6.00 11.52 -11.71
CA THR A 29 -6.65 12.00 -10.48
C THR A 29 -7.05 10.84 -9.57
N GLY A 30 -7.61 9.76 -10.13
CA GLY A 30 -7.99 8.57 -9.37
C GLY A 30 -6.79 7.92 -8.67
N MET A 31 -5.69 7.73 -9.40
CA MET A 31 -4.46 7.18 -8.82
C MET A 31 -3.84 8.12 -7.77
N THR A 32 -3.89 9.43 -8.01
CA THR A 32 -3.41 10.43 -7.04
C THR A 32 -4.15 10.30 -5.71
N ASN A 33 -5.47 10.15 -5.74
CA ASN A 33 -6.29 10.00 -4.54
C ASN A 33 -5.96 8.70 -3.78
N LEU A 34 -5.79 7.59 -4.51
CA LEU A 34 -5.43 6.30 -3.90
C LEU A 34 -4.08 6.35 -3.19
N LEU A 35 -3.07 6.96 -3.83
CA LEU A 35 -1.73 7.09 -3.24
C LEU A 35 -1.73 8.03 -2.03
N GLN A 36 -2.52 9.11 -2.07
CA GLN A 36 -2.68 10.02 -0.93
C GLN A 36 -3.37 9.33 0.26
N ASP A 37 -4.44 8.57 0.02
CA ASP A 37 -5.11 7.78 1.06
C ASP A 37 -4.15 6.76 1.68
N ALA A 38 -3.44 5.99 0.86
CA ALA A 38 -2.45 5.03 1.32
C ALA A 38 -1.35 5.70 2.16
N ALA A 39 -0.85 6.85 1.74
CA ALA A 39 0.15 7.62 2.49
C ALA A 39 -0.40 8.13 3.83
N HIS A 40 -1.67 8.57 3.88
CA HIS A 40 -2.32 9.00 5.10
C HIS A 40 -2.51 7.84 6.10
N ARG A 41 -2.92 6.67 5.59
CA ARG A 41 -3.06 5.44 6.38
C ARG A 41 -1.72 4.96 6.92
N LEU A 42 -0.66 5.01 6.11
CA LEU A 42 0.69 4.65 6.54
C LEU A 42 1.20 5.56 7.67
N LYS A 43 0.98 6.88 7.55
CA LYS A 43 1.32 7.84 8.60
C LYS A 43 0.57 7.54 9.90
N SER A 44 -0.74 7.30 9.80
CA SER A 44 -1.59 6.94 10.95
C SER A 44 -1.14 5.64 11.62
N ALA A 45 -0.82 4.61 10.84
CA ALA A 45 -0.30 3.33 11.34
C ALA A 45 1.06 3.50 12.03
N LYS A 46 1.95 4.33 11.48
CA LYS A 46 3.25 4.65 12.09
C LYS A 46 3.09 5.37 13.43
N THR A 47 2.12 6.28 13.55
CA THR A 47 1.78 6.94 14.82
C THR A 47 1.24 5.95 15.85
N LEU A 48 0.43 4.97 15.45
CA LEU A 48 -0.07 3.92 16.35
C LEU A 48 1.07 2.99 16.81
N ARG A 49 1.98 2.62 15.93
CA ARG A 49 3.17 1.84 16.30
C ARG A 49 4.09 2.60 17.27
N GLY A 50 4.31 3.90 17.04
CA GLY A 50 5.08 4.74 17.96
C GLY A 50 4.44 4.95 19.33
N LYS A 51 3.11 4.89 19.43
CA LYS A 51 2.38 4.92 20.72
C LYS A 51 2.37 3.57 21.44
N ALA A 52 2.40 2.45 20.72
CA ALA A 52 2.45 1.11 21.30
C ALA A 52 3.83 0.77 21.90
N GLU A 53 4.92 1.40 21.41
CA GLU A 53 6.27 1.16 21.93
C GLU A 53 6.58 1.89 23.26
N ILE A 54 5.71 2.80 23.74
CA ILE A 54 5.93 3.56 24.99
C ILE A 54 5.12 2.99 26.17
N GLY A 55 4.32 1.94 25.97
CA GLY A 55 3.66 1.27 27.10
C GLY A 55 2.89 0.01 26.75
N LEU A 56 3.57 -1.15 26.75
CA LEU A 56 3.14 -2.38 27.43
C LEU A 56 4.16 -3.51 27.21
N PRO A 57 4.30 -4.43 28.18
CA PRO A 57 5.33 -5.46 28.17
C PRO A 57 5.02 -6.54 27.13
N SER A 58 6.12 -6.95 26.48
CA SER A 58 6.34 -8.19 25.72
C SER A 58 5.26 -9.27 25.91
N GLY A 59 4.42 -9.49 24.89
CA GLY A 59 3.55 -10.65 24.93
C GLY A 59 2.41 -10.70 23.91
N MET A 60 2.62 -10.40 22.63
CA MET A 60 1.69 -10.80 21.56
C MET A 60 2.43 -10.89 20.22
N ASN A 61 2.45 -12.09 19.65
CA ASN A 61 3.11 -12.40 18.37
C ASN A 61 2.40 -11.69 17.19
N PRO A 62 3.14 -11.03 16.27
CA PRO A 62 2.59 -10.25 15.16
C PRO A 62 2.02 -11.08 13.99
N ILE A 63 1.94 -12.41 14.11
CA ILE A 63 1.56 -13.30 13.01
C ILE A 63 0.11 -13.09 12.55
N VAL A 64 -0.78 -12.57 13.42
CA VAL A 64 -2.21 -12.38 13.09
C VAL A 64 -2.54 -11.07 12.35
N ALA A 65 -1.66 -10.06 12.36
CA ALA A 65 -1.95 -8.78 11.71
C ALA A 65 -1.76 -8.81 10.18
N ASN A 66 -0.92 -9.72 9.67
CA ASN A 66 -0.56 -9.76 8.25
C ASN A 66 -1.56 -10.51 7.35
N VAL A 67 -2.49 -11.28 7.93
CA VAL A 67 -3.47 -12.10 7.15
C VAL A 67 -4.60 -11.23 6.58
N ALA A 68 -4.91 -10.07 7.15
CA ALA A 68 -6.07 -9.27 6.75
C ALA A 68 -5.86 -8.36 5.53
N CYS A 69 -4.61 -8.13 5.09
CA CYS A 69 -4.32 -7.13 4.04
C CYS A 69 -3.89 -7.70 2.69
N ASN A 70 -3.75 -9.03 2.55
CA ASN A 70 -3.21 -9.64 1.34
C ASN A 70 -4.27 -10.23 0.37
N ASP A 71 -5.56 -10.18 0.73
CA ASP A 71 -6.64 -10.82 -0.05
C ASP A 71 -7.35 -9.87 -1.06
N ALA A 72 -6.85 -8.65 -1.27
CA ALA A 72 -7.52 -7.67 -2.12
C ALA A 72 -7.23 -7.80 -3.63
N TRP A 73 -6.30 -8.68 -4.03
CA TRP A 73 -5.96 -8.90 -5.45
C TRP A 73 -5.76 -10.39 -5.76
N ARG A 74 -6.84 -11.17 -5.68
CA ARG A 74 -6.90 -12.49 -6.31
C ARG A 74 -7.39 -12.32 -7.75
N PRO A 75 -6.60 -12.63 -8.80
CA PRO A 75 -7.15 -12.75 -10.14
C PRO A 75 -8.14 -13.92 -10.17
N HIS A 76 -9.29 -13.67 -10.82
CA HIS A 76 -10.34 -14.63 -11.08
C HIS A 76 -9.74 -15.83 -11.85
N GLN A 77 -9.46 -16.94 -11.17
CA GLN A 77 -9.05 -18.17 -11.85
C GLN A 77 -10.29 -18.74 -12.55
N SER A 78 -10.30 -18.55 -13.86
CA SER A 78 -11.27 -19.02 -14.84
C SER A 78 -11.61 -20.51 -14.67
N CYS A 79 -12.88 -20.82 -14.89
CA CYS A 79 -13.46 -22.15 -14.97
C CYS A 79 -12.74 -23.08 -15.97
N GLY A 80 -12.70 -24.37 -15.63
CA GLY A 80 -12.30 -25.52 -16.45
C GLY A 80 -11.88 -26.64 -15.50
N ARG A 81 -12.50 -27.82 -15.45
CA ARG A 81 -13.20 -28.63 -16.45
C ARG A 81 -14.26 -29.49 -15.76
#